data_AF-A0AAI8QHI2-F1
#
_entry.id   AF-A0AAI8QHI2-F1
#
_cell.length_a   1.000
_cell.length_b   1.000
_cell.length_c   1.000
_cell.angle_alpha   90.00
_cell.angle_beta   90.00
_cell.angle_gamma   90.00
#
_symmetry.space_group_name_H-M   'P 1'
#
loop_
_entity.id
_entity.type
_entity.pdbx_description
1 polymer ?
#
loop_
_entity_poly.entity_id
_entity_poly.type
_entity_poly.pdbx_seq_one_letter_code
_entity_poly.pdbx_strand_id
1 'polypeptide(L)'
;MAIYFFGDTHAGIDIDKIFFVKDYIKEDFIIVCGDFGVLWSDLEGKYKQIDALKMEENLKERIEKLPCILLFIDGNHDNFNHLKALKQVKKFGGVVGEYLENKCYHLKRGQIYNIDNKFVFTMGGALSIDKYRREPNLSWWEDEKISKKDLETALENISNFKGKLDFCVTHTCPQSFLKKTWRTNGYKP
;
A
#
# COMPACT_ATOMS: atom_id res chain seq x y z
N MET A 1 -2.65 -2.11 22.34
CA MET A 1 -2.21 -2.81 21.13
C MET A 1 -3.37 -2.87 20.17
N ALA A 2 -3.23 -2.16 19.06
CA ALA A 2 -4.23 -1.99 18.04
C ALA A 2 -3.58 -2.00 16.66
N ILE A 3 -4.35 -2.42 15.66
CA ILE A 3 -4.00 -2.29 14.25
C ILE A 3 -4.91 -1.21 13.67
N TYR A 4 -4.31 -0.10 13.25
CA TYR A 4 -5.02 1.03 12.66
C TYR A 4 -4.99 0.92 11.14
N PHE A 5 -6.14 1.13 10.51
CA PHE A 5 -6.27 1.08 9.06
C PHE A 5 -6.57 2.47 8.51
N PHE A 6 -5.78 2.89 7.53
CA PHE A 6 -5.98 4.09 6.74
C PHE A 6 -5.93 3.71 5.26
N GLY A 7 -6.32 4.59 4.36
CA GLY A 7 -6.17 4.40 2.91
C GLY A 7 -6.30 5.74 2.22
N ASP A 8 -5.94 5.86 0.95
CA ASP A 8 -6.04 7.12 0.21
C ASP A 8 -5.36 8.28 0.97
N THR A 9 -4.10 8.08 1.35
CA THR A 9 -3.35 9.14 2.04
C THR A 9 -2.70 10.10 1.06
N HIS A 10 -2.32 9.61 -0.12
CA HIS A 10 -1.78 10.42 -1.22
C HIS A 10 -0.68 11.40 -0.76
N ALA A 11 0.25 10.92 0.08
CA ALA A 11 1.28 11.69 0.76
C ALA A 11 0.80 13.08 1.22
N GLY A 12 1.24 14.17 0.60
CA GLY A 12 0.95 15.53 1.03
C GLY A 12 -0.51 15.96 1.00
N ILE A 13 -1.44 15.11 0.55
CA ILE A 13 -2.87 15.45 0.46
C ILE A 13 -3.61 15.12 1.75
N ASP A 14 -3.53 13.86 2.22
CA ASP A 14 -4.36 13.39 3.35
C ASP A 14 -3.60 12.46 4.31
N ILE A 15 -2.27 12.41 4.24
CA ILE A 15 -1.48 11.56 5.16
C ILE A 15 -1.50 12.06 6.61
N ASP A 16 -1.85 13.33 6.82
CA ASP A 16 -1.92 13.96 8.13
C ASP A 16 -2.88 13.22 9.09
N LYS A 17 -3.91 12.56 8.56
CA LYS A 17 -4.83 11.73 9.33
C LYS A 17 -4.14 10.62 10.13
N ILE A 18 -3.01 10.09 9.64
CA ILE A 18 -2.20 9.12 10.38
C ILE A 18 -1.62 9.78 11.63
N PHE A 19 -1.13 11.01 11.50
CA PHE A 19 -0.39 11.72 12.54
C PHE A 19 -1.28 12.47 13.54
N PHE A 20 -2.57 12.65 13.24
CA PHE A 20 -3.52 13.24 14.18
C PHE A 20 -3.91 12.29 15.32
N VAL A 21 -3.69 10.98 15.15
CA VAL A 21 -3.82 10.01 16.25
C VAL A 21 -2.62 10.17 17.18
N LYS A 22 -2.88 10.56 18.43
CA LYS A 22 -1.82 10.89 19.42
C LYS A 22 -1.39 9.73 20.30
N ASP A 23 -2.22 8.70 20.43
CA ASP A 23 -2.07 7.67 21.47
C ASP A 23 -1.51 6.35 20.92
N TYR A 24 -0.76 6.39 19.81
CA TYR A 24 -0.05 5.21 19.35
C TYR A 24 0.95 4.73 20.41
N ILE A 25 1.01 3.42 20.61
CA ILE A 25 2.06 2.77 21.40
C ILE A 25 2.98 1.94 20.50
N LYS A 26 4.13 1.53 21.03
CA LYS A 26 5.16 0.82 20.26
C LYS A 26 4.66 -0.51 19.67
N GLU A 27 3.77 -1.17 20.38
CA GLU A 27 3.20 -2.48 20.02
C GLU A 27 2.09 -2.37 18.97
N ASP A 28 1.62 -1.16 18.65
CA ASP A 28 0.62 -0.96 17.61
C ASP A 28 1.20 -1.17 16.20
N PHE A 29 0.31 -1.32 15.23
CA PHE A 29 0.64 -1.29 13.81
C PHE A 29 -0.28 -0.34 13.07
N ILE A 30 0.26 0.35 12.07
CA ILE A 30 -0.50 1.14 11.11
C ILE A 30 -0.46 0.40 9.77
N ILE A 31 -1.61 0.27 9.09
CA ILE A 31 -1.71 -0.32 7.76
C ILE A 31 -2.41 0.67 6.82
N VAL A 32 -1.70 1.13 5.79
CA VAL A 32 -2.26 1.94 4.70
C VAL A 32 -2.74 1.02 3.58
N CYS A 33 -4.03 1.04 3.30
CA CYS A 33 -4.77 0.17 2.39
C CYS A 33 -4.67 0.61 0.91
N GLY A 34 -3.53 1.15 0.49
CA GLY A 34 -3.30 1.64 -0.86
C GLY A 34 -3.30 3.16 -0.97
N ASP A 35 -2.78 3.63 -2.09
CA ASP A 35 -2.58 5.05 -2.40
C ASP A 35 -1.83 5.76 -1.28
N PHE A 36 -0.68 5.19 -0.91
CA PHE A 36 0.16 5.76 0.13
C PHE A 36 0.74 7.09 -0.35
N GLY A 37 1.12 7.16 -1.63
CA GLY A 37 1.58 8.37 -2.33
C GLY A 37 3.05 8.70 -2.08
N VAL A 38 3.81 7.76 -1.52
CA VAL A 38 5.27 7.88 -1.35
C VAL A 38 6.00 7.47 -2.63
N LEU A 39 7.30 7.79 -2.73
CA LEU A 39 8.17 7.37 -3.85
C LEU A 39 7.77 7.94 -5.22
N TRP A 40 7.18 9.14 -5.27
CA TRP A 40 6.60 9.67 -6.52
C TRP A 40 7.64 10.21 -7.52
N SER A 41 8.84 10.55 -7.07
CA SER A 41 9.86 11.20 -7.91
C SER A 41 11.16 10.43 -7.96
N ASP A 42 11.75 10.32 -9.15
CA ASP A 42 13.11 9.86 -9.31
C ASP A 42 14.11 10.81 -8.64
N LEU A 43 15.25 10.25 -8.19
CA LEU A 43 16.35 11.03 -7.60
C LEU A 43 17.10 11.88 -8.64
N GLU A 44 17.12 11.41 -9.89
CA GLU A 44 17.82 11.98 -11.03
C GLU A 44 17.04 11.77 -12.33
N GLY A 45 17.41 12.51 -13.38
CA GLY A 45 16.83 12.35 -14.72
C GLY A 45 15.60 13.22 -15.01
N LYS A 46 14.97 12.95 -16.16
CA LYS A 46 13.88 13.76 -16.73
C LYS A 46 12.64 13.86 -15.84
N TYR A 47 12.48 12.90 -14.92
CA TYR A 47 11.28 12.76 -14.09
C TYR A 47 11.51 13.15 -12.62
N LYS A 48 12.66 13.77 -12.32
CA LYS A 48 12.94 14.37 -11.03
C LYS A 48 12.00 15.55 -10.78
N GLN A 49 11.19 15.43 -9.74
CA GLN A 49 10.30 16.45 -9.21
C GLN A 49 10.80 16.87 -7.82
N ILE A 50 11.47 18.01 -7.75
CA ILE A 50 12.16 18.49 -6.53
C ILE A 50 11.20 18.60 -5.35
N ASP A 51 9.99 19.10 -5.57
CA ASP A 51 9.03 19.29 -4.47
C ASP A 51 8.49 17.96 -3.94
N ALA A 52 8.33 16.95 -4.80
CA ALA A 52 7.97 15.60 -4.38
C ALA A 52 9.08 14.93 -3.56
N LEU A 53 10.36 15.14 -3.92
CA LEU A 53 11.49 14.66 -3.12
C LEU A 53 11.54 15.31 -1.74
N LYS A 54 11.38 16.64 -1.65
CA LYS A 54 11.35 17.35 -0.36
C LYS A 54 10.18 16.90 0.51
N MET A 55 9.00 16.72 -0.10
CA MET A 55 7.83 16.19 0.58
C MET A 55 8.09 14.78 1.11
N GLU A 56 8.72 13.93 0.30
CA GLU A 56 9.07 12.58 0.71
C GLU A 56 10.07 12.57 1.87
N GLU A 57 11.11 13.40 1.85
CA GLU A 57 12.05 13.55 2.96
C GLU A 57 11.34 13.97 4.26
N ASN A 58 10.48 14.99 4.20
CA ASN A 58 9.69 15.42 5.35
C ASN A 58 8.80 14.29 5.88
N LEU A 59 8.18 13.54 4.98
CA LEU A 59 7.32 12.43 5.34
C LEU A 59 8.11 11.28 5.98
N LYS A 60 9.31 10.97 5.48
CA LYS A 60 10.21 9.98 6.09
C LYS A 60 10.52 10.35 7.54
N GLU A 61 10.89 11.61 7.80
CA GLU A 61 11.12 12.08 9.17
C GLU A 61 9.88 11.94 10.07
N ARG A 62 8.70 12.22 9.54
CA ARG A 62 7.45 12.09 10.30
C ARG A 62 7.14 10.63 10.60
N ILE A 63 7.32 9.73 9.63
CA ILE A 63 7.13 8.28 9.80
C ILE A 63 8.13 7.74 10.83
N GLU A 64 9.39 8.16 10.79
CA GLU A 64 10.42 7.77 11.77
C GLU A 64 10.04 8.13 13.21
N LYS A 65 9.36 9.27 13.40
CA LYS A 65 8.89 9.75 14.71
C LYS A 65 7.65 9.04 15.25
N LEU A 66 6.93 8.24 14.45
CA LEU A 66 5.84 7.41 14.97
C LEU A 66 6.40 6.45 16.04
N PRO A 67 5.64 6.02 17.06
CA PRO A 67 6.15 5.05 18.04
C PRO A 67 6.11 3.60 17.52
N CYS A 68 5.22 3.32 16.57
CA CYS A 68 4.93 1.99 16.02
C CYS A 68 5.51 1.78 14.61
N ILE A 69 5.27 0.59 14.06
CA ILE A 69 5.59 0.23 12.66
C ILE A 69 4.43 0.65 11.74
N LEU A 70 4.78 1.19 10.57
CA LEU A 70 3.83 1.46 9.48
C LEU A 70 4.01 0.42 8.37
N LEU A 71 2.90 -0.11 7.89
CA LEU A 71 2.81 -1.05 6.79
C LEU A 71 1.91 -0.42 5.73
N PHE A 72 2.11 -0.78 4.47
CA PHE A 72 1.21 -0.35 3.40
C PHE A 72 1.12 -1.38 2.29
N ILE A 73 -0.04 -1.46 1.64
CA ILE A 73 -0.18 -2.08 0.32
C ILE A 73 -0.19 -0.97 -0.74
N ASP A 74 0.07 -1.33 -1.97
CA ASP A 74 0.00 -0.40 -3.11
C ASP A 74 -1.44 -0.20 -3.59
N GLY A 75 -1.72 0.98 -4.16
CA GLY A 75 -2.93 1.30 -4.91
C GLY A 75 -2.63 1.63 -6.38
N ASN A 76 -3.47 2.44 -7.01
CA ASN A 76 -3.28 2.91 -8.39
C ASN A 76 -2.68 4.33 -8.49
N HIS A 77 -2.39 4.95 -7.34
CA HIS A 77 -1.60 6.17 -7.22
C HIS A 77 -0.33 5.92 -6.39
N ASP A 78 0.38 4.83 -6.70
CA ASP A 78 1.72 4.55 -6.18
C ASP A 78 2.71 4.28 -7.34
N ASN A 79 3.99 4.58 -7.13
CA ASN A 79 5.02 4.46 -8.16
C ASN A 79 5.62 3.05 -8.21
N PHE A 80 5.22 2.26 -9.21
CA PHE A 80 5.64 0.86 -9.35
C PHE A 80 7.11 0.66 -9.67
N ASN A 81 7.78 1.63 -10.29
CA ASN A 81 9.23 1.54 -10.52
C ASN A 81 9.96 1.49 -9.18
N HIS A 82 9.54 2.33 -8.24
CA HIS A 82 10.18 2.45 -6.93
C HIS A 82 9.78 1.32 -5.99
N LEU A 83 8.50 0.92 -5.98
CA LEU A 83 8.05 -0.24 -5.21
C LEU A 83 8.84 -1.51 -5.56
N LYS A 84 9.11 -1.72 -6.86
CA LYS A 84 9.93 -2.85 -7.34
C LYS A 84 11.40 -2.74 -6.93
N ALA A 85 11.91 -1.52 -6.74
CA ALA A 85 13.29 -1.26 -6.34
C ALA A 85 13.53 -1.36 -4.83
N LEU A 86 12.47 -1.45 -4.00
CA LEU A 86 12.61 -1.59 -2.55
C LEU A 86 13.45 -2.82 -2.18
N LYS A 87 14.28 -2.67 -1.15
CA LYS A 87 15.06 -3.78 -0.59
C LYS A 87 14.11 -4.83 -0.05
N GLN A 88 14.33 -6.09 -0.44
CA GLN A 88 13.45 -7.19 -0.08
C GLN A 88 13.95 -7.87 1.20
N VAL A 89 13.12 -7.88 2.25
CA VAL A 89 13.49 -8.44 3.57
C VAL A 89 12.43 -9.41 4.08
N LYS A 90 12.82 -10.35 4.94
CA LYS A 90 11.89 -11.28 5.59
C LYS A 90 11.37 -10.65 6.90
N LYS A 91 10.08 -10.35 6.98
CA LYS A 91 9.37 -9.88 8.19
C LYS A 91 7.92 -10.36 8.18
N PHE A 92 7.29 -10.39 9.35
CA PHE A 92 5.87 -10.73 9.51
C PHE A 92 5.50 -12.09 8.88
N GLY A 93 6.42 -13.06 8.91
CA GLY A 93 6.21 -14.38 8.30
C GLY A 93 6.30 -14.43 6.77
N GLY A 94 6.63 -13.33 6.08
CA GLY A 94 6.74 -13.27 4.62
C GLY A 94 7.85 -12.36 4.12
N VAL A 95 7.88 -12.10 2.81
CA VAL A 95 8.79 -11.12 2.19
C VAL A 95 8.07 -9.80 2.03
N VAL A 96 8.71 -8.71 2.47
CA VAL A 96 8.21 -7.33 2.35
C VAL A 96 9.23 -6.44 1.63
N GLY A 97 8.77 -5.35 1.04
CA GLY A 97 9.64 -4.27 0.58
C GLY A 97 9.95 -3.32 1.74
N GLU A 98 11.22 -3.06 2.01
CA GLU A 98 11.67 -2.14 3.05
C GLU A 98 11.75 -0.71 2.49
N TYR A 99 10.80 0.14 2.90
CA TYR A 99 10.79 1.56 2.54
C TYR A 99 11.63 2.39 3.52
N LEU A 100 11.48 2.14 4.82
CA LEU A 100 12.33 2.68 5.88
C LEU A 100 12.73 1.54 6.81
N GLU A 101 14.04 1.40 7.02
CA GLU A 101 14.59 0.32 7.83
C GLU A 101 13.98 0.29 9.23
N ASN A 102 13.55 -0.90 9.66
CA ASN A 102 12.87 -1.14 10.94
C ASN A 102 11.59 -0.34 11.18
N LYS A 103 11.05 0.35 10.16
CA LYS A 103 9.98 1.34 10.38
C LYS A 103 8.81 1.27 9.42
N CYS A 104 9.06 1.17 8.12
CA CYS A 104 8.02 1.24 7.11
C CYS A 104 8.20 0.19 6.03
N TYR A 105 7.15 -0.61 5.77
CA TYR A 105 7.23 -1.76 4.89
C TYR A 105 6.05 -1.87 3.92
N HIS A 106 6.37 -2.15 2.65
CA HIS A 106 5.41 -2.52 1.62
C HIS A 106 5.06 -4.00 1.74
N LEU A 107 3.78 -4.29 2.00
CA LEU A 107 3.19 -5.61 2.00
C LEU A 107 2.79 -5.99 0.57
N LYS A 108 3.28 -7.13 0.10
CA LYS A 108 3.10 -7.54 -1.29
C LYS A 108 1.70 -8.11 -1.55
N ARG A 109 1.26 -7.97 -2.80
CA ARG A 109 0.03 -8.58 -3.28
C ARG A 109 0.06 -10.10 -3.16
N GLY A 110 -1.10 -10.67 -2.80
CA GLY A 110 -1.33 -12.11 -2.70
C GLY A 110 -0.59 -12.81 -1.56
N GLN A 111 -0.01 -12.08 -0.61
CA GLN A 111 0.68 -12.65 0.54
C GLN A 111 -0.23 -12.71 1.77
N ILE A 112 0.16 -13.55 2.73
CA ILE A 112 -0.43 -13.61 4.07
C ILE A 112 0.67 -13.33 5.08
N TYR A 113 0.49 -12.30 5.89
CA TYR A 113 1.45 -11.88 6.92
C TYR A 113 0.91 -12.20 8.32
N ASN A 114 1.81 -12.57 9.22
CA ASN A 114 1.53 -12.62 10.65
C ASN A 114 1.98 -11.30 11.28
N ILE A 115 1.00 -10.44 11.56
CA ILE A 115 1.19 -9.15 12.22
C ILE A 115 0.61 -9.31 13.61
N ASP A 116 1.50 -9.51 14.59
CA ASP A 116 1.11 -9.63 16.00
C ASP A 116 0.02 -10.72 16.24
N ASN A 117 0.32 -11.94 15.81
CA ASN A 117 -0.58 -13.10 15.89
C ASN A 117 -1.92 -12.92 15.14
N LYS A 118 -2.04 -11.89 14.30
CA LYS A 118 -3.13 -11.69 13.35
C LYS A 118 -2.66 -12.04 11.96
N PHE A 119 -3.40 -12.93 11.30
CA PHE A 119 -3.11 -13.28 9.92
C PHE A 119 -3.82 -12.33 8.97
N VAL A 120 -3.04 -11.57 8.21
CA VAL A 120 -3.50 -10.51 7.31
C VAL A 120 -3.18 -10.90 5.88
N PHE A 121 -4.23 -11.13 5.08
CA PHE A 121 -4.10 -11.26 3.64
C PHE A 121 -4.05 -9.88 2.98
N THR A 122 -3.18 -9.71 1.99
CA THR A 122 -2.96 -8.41 1.34
C THR A 122 -3.14 -8.48 -0.17
N MET A 123 -3.91 -7.53 -0.72
CA MET A 123 -4.11 -7.37 -2.17
C MET A 123 -4.21 -5.88 -2.53
N GLY A 124 -3.08 -5.30 -2.90
CA GLY A 124 -3.01 -3.97 -3.51
C GLY A 124 -3.51 -3.91 -4.95
N GLY A 125 -3.31 -2.75 -5.57
CA GLY A 125 -3.65 -2.46 -6.96
C GLY A 125 -5.11 -2.07 -7.19
N ALA A 126 -5.33 -1.33 -8.28
CA ALA A 126 -6.64 -0.92 -8.79
C ALA A 126 -6.56 -0.58 -10.29
N LEU A 127 -7.72 -0.52 -10.94
CA LEU A 127 -7.83 -0.03 -12.31
C LEU A 127 -7.90 1.51 -12.32
N SER A 128 -6.90 2.16 -12.92
CA SER A 128 -6.94 3.61 -13.16
C SER A 128 -7.92 3.98 -14.28
N ILE A 129 -9.06 4.53 -13.89
CA ILE A 129 -10.07 5.08 -14.83
C ILE A 129 -9.59 6.36 -15.52
N ASP A 130 -8.65 7.08 -14.89
CA ASP A 130 -8.06 8.33 -15.34
C ASP A 130 -6.78 8.15 -16.16
N LYS A 131 -6.37 6.90 -16.42
CA LYS A 131 -5.13 6.56 -17.15
C LYS A 131 -4.96 7.27 -18.49
N TYR A 132 -6.06 7.63 -19.16
CA TYR A 132 -6.05 8.35 -20.43
C TYR A 132 -5.54 9.80 -20.32
N ARG A 133 -5.39 10.32 -19.08
CA ARG A 133 -4.83 11.64 -18.77
C ARG A 133 -3.42 11.56 -18.17
N ARG A 134 -2.88 10.35 -17.98
CA ARG A 134 -1.60 10.10 -17.30
C ARG A 134 -0.55 9.63 -18.31
N GLU A 135 0.72 9.79 -17.96
CA GLU A 135 1.86 9.43 -18.80
C GLU A 135 2.38 8.04 -18.38
N PRO A 136 2.46 7.06 -19.30
CA PRO A 136 2.96 5.72 -19.00
C PRO A 136 4.37 5.71 -18.42
N ASN A 137 4.54 4.93 -17.34
CA ASN A 137 5.76 4.79 -16.55
C ASN A 137 6.26 6.05 -15.84
N LEU A 138 5.48 7.13 -15.87
CA LEU A 138 5.78 8.39 -15.16
C LEU A 138 4.73 8.68 -14.10
N SER A 139 3.48 8.80 -14.55
CA SER A 139 2.37 9.05 -13.66
C SER A 139 1.38 7.92 -13.69
N TRP A 140 1.43 6.96 -14.63
CA TRP A 140 0.58 5.76 -14.63
C TRP A 140 1.40 4.52 -14.99
N TRP A 141 1.13 3.38 -14.35
CA TRP A 141 1.78 2.10 -14.64
C TRP A 141 0.77 1.00 -14.95
N GLU A 142 1.06 0.14 -15.93
CA GLU A 142 0.24 -1.05 -16.19
C GLU A 142 0.20 -1.98 -14.97
N ASP A 143 1.25 -1.97 -14.14
CA ASP A 143 1.35 -2.72 -12.90
C ASP A 143 0.36 -2.28 -11.80
N GLU A 144 -0.27 -1.11 -11.91
CA GLU A 144 -1.35 -0.68 -11.00
C GLU A 144 -2.49 -1.70 -10.99
N LYS A 145 -2.75 -2.33 -12.14
CA LYS A 145 -3.76 -3.37 -12.26
C LYS A 145 -3.28 -4.66 -11.59
N ILE A 146 -4.20 -5.33 -10.90
CA ILE A 146 -4.00 -6.69 -10.40
C ILE A 146 -3.74 -7.63 -11.60
N SER A 147 -2.56 -8.23 -11.63
CA SER A 147 -2.14 -9.13 -12.71
C SER A 147 -2.64 -10.56 -12.48
N LYS A 148 -2.60 -11.39 -13.52
CA LYS A 148 -2.89 -12.83 -13.39
C LYS A 148 -1.96 -13.51 -12.38
N LYS A 149 -0.69 -13.11 -12.35
CA LYS A 149 0.32 -13.63 -11.43
C LYS A 149 0.00 -13.29 -9.98
N ASP A 150 -0.51 -12.08 -9.73
CA ASP A 150 -0.95 -11.67 -8.38
C ASP A 150 -2.09 -12.57 -7.89
N LEU A 151 -3.05 -12.88 -8.77
CA LEU A 151 -4.16 -13.79 -8.47
C LEU A 151 -3.70 -15.22 -8.25
N GLU A 152 -2.80 -15.74 -9.10
CA GLU A 152 -2.22 -17.08 -8.94
C GLU A 152 -1.48 -17.21 -7.60
N THR A 153 -0.64 -16.23 -7.26
CA THR A 153 0.08 -16.16 -5.98
C THR A 153 -0.90 -16.13 -4.80
N ALA A 154 -1.95 -15.31 -4.89
CA ALA A 154 -2.97 -15.22 -3.85
C ALA A 154 -3.70 -16.55 -3.64
N LEU A 155 -4.15 -17.19 -4.73
CA LEU A 155 -4.86 -18.46 -4.68
C LEU A 155 -3.98 -19.58 -4.10
N GLU A 156 -2.71 -19.63 -4.49
CA GLU A 156 -1.75 -20.60 -3.96
C GLU A 156 -1.55 -20.41 -2.45
N ASN A 157 -1.27 -19.17 -2.02
CA ASN A 157 -1.05 -18.89 -0.60
C ASN A 157 -2.29 -19.14 0.26
N ILE A 158 -3.48 -18.75 -0.22
CA ILE A 158 -4.74 -19.00 0.49
C ILE A 158 -5.02 -20.51 0.58
N SER A 159 -4.83 -21.27 -0.51
CA SER A 159 -5.11 -22.72 -0.53
C SER A 159 -4.18 -23.51 0.39
N ASN A 160 -2.94 -23.06 0.51
CA ASN A 160 -1.94 -23.69 1.38
C ASN A 160 -2.05 -23.25 2.84
N PHE A 161 -2.68 -22.10 3.11
CA PHE A 161 -2.85 -21.58 4.46
C PHE A 161 -3.86 -22.40 5.27
N LYS A 162 -3.43 -22.91 6.43
CA LYS A 162 -4.25 -23.76 7.32
C LYS A 162 -4.84 -23.01 8.52
N GLY A 163 -4.47 -21.75 8.70
CA GLY A 163 -4.97 -20.89 9.77
C GLY A 163 -6.28 -20.21 9.40
N LYS A 164 -6.75 -19.36 10.31
CA LYS A 164 -7.85 -18.41 10.07
C LYS A 164 -7.26 -17.06 9.70
N LEU A 165 -7.72 -16.46 8.60
CA LEU A 165 -7.43 -15.06 8.30
C LEU A 165 -8.24 -14.17 9.26
N ASP A 166 -7.55 -13.24 9.91
CA ASP A 166 -8.19 -12.22 10.75
C ASP A 166 -8.64 -11.03 9.90
N PHE A 167 -7.81 -10.63 8.92
CA PHE A 167 -8.06 -9.47 8.07
C PHE A 167 -7.75 -9.75 6.60
N CYS A 168 -8.51 -9.11 5.73
CA CYS A 168 -8.27 -9.01 4.29
C CYS A 168 -8.12 -7.54 3.95
N VAL A 169 -6.91 -7.12 3.60
CA VAL A 169 -6.57 -5.72 3.31
C VAL A 169 -6.45 -5.57 1.81
N THR A 170 -7.39 -4.84 1.23
CA THR A 170 -7.46 -4.61 -0.21
C THR A 170 -7.57 -3.12 -0.51
N HIS A 171 -6.91 -2.66 -1.56
CA HIS A 171 -7.13 -1.29 -2.04
C HIS A 171 -8.43 -1.21 -2.84
N THR A 172 -8.57 -2.06 -3.84
CA THR A 172 -9.82 -2.18 -4.59
C THR A 172 -10.92 -2.82 -3.74
N CYS A 173 -12.07 -2.14 -3.62
CA CYS A 173 -13.23 -2.69 -2.92
C CYS A 173 -13.77 -3.93 -3.64
N PRO A 174 -13.99 -5.08 -2.95
CA PRO A 174 -14.49 -6.27 -3.61
C PRO A 174 -15.90 -6.04 -4.17
N GLN A 175 -16.17 -6.60 -5.36
CA GLN A 175 -17.41 -6.35 -6.08
C GLN A 175 -18.66 -6.68 -5.25
N SER A 176 -18.60 -7.71 -4.39
CA SER A 176 -19.71 -8.14 -3.52
C SER A 176 -20.17 -7.05 -2.54
N PHE A 177 -19.31 -6.10 -2.16
CA PHE A 177 -19.64 -5.01 -1.25
C PHE A 177 -20.23 -3.78 -1.96
N LEU A 178 -20.09 -3.70 -3.29
CA LEU A 178 -20.66 -2.61 -4.06
C LEU A 178 -22.19 -2.71 -4.09
N LYS A 179 -22.85 -1.66 -3.59
CA LYS A 179 -24.30 -1.48 -3.78
C LYS A 179 -24.61 -1.43 -5.28
N LYS A 180 -25.74 -2.01 -5.69
CA LYS A 180 -26.20 -2.02 -7.09
C LYS A 180 -26.19 -0.61 -7.73
N THR A 181 -26.53 0.42 -6.95
CA THR A 181 -26.57 1.82 -7.40
C THR A 181 -25.21 2.40 -7.78
N TRP A 182 -24.12 1.85 -7.27
CA TRP A 182 -22.76 2.35 -7.56
C TRP A 182 -22.27 1.73 -8.87
N ARG A 183 -22.68 0.48 -9.13
CA ARG A 183 -22.38 -0.24 -10.38
C ARG A 183 -23.04 0.40 -11.61
N THR A 184 -24.17 1.10 -11.45
CA THR A 184 -24.91 1.73 -12.54
C THR A 184 -24.39 3.10 -12.95
N ASN A 185 -23.65 3.80 -12.07
CA ASN A 185 -23.12 5.14 -12.33
C ASN A 185 -21.69 5.13 -12.91
N GLY A 186 -21.26 4.02 -13.50
CA GLY A 186 -19.94 3.92 -14.14
C GLY A 186 -18.77 3.69 -13.19
N TYR A 187 -19.00 3.60 -11.88
CA TYR A 187 -17.98 3.14 -10.93
C TYR A 187 -17.74 1.64 -11.12
N LYS A 188 -16.64 1.31 -11.79
CA LYS A 188 -16.12 -0.05 -11.94
C LYS A 188 -14.79 -0.07 -11.18
N PRO A 189 -14.77 -0.56 -9.94
CA PRO A 189 -13.51 -0.81 -9.25
C PRO A 189 -12.67 -1.85 -10.00
#